data_AF-A0AA41S9B5-F1
#
_entry.id   AF-A0AA41S9B5-F1
#
_cell.length_a   1.000
_cell.length_b   1.000
_cell.length_c   1.000
_cell.angle_alpha   90.00
_cell.angle_beta   90.00
_cell.angle_gamma   90.00
#
_symmetry.space_group_name_H-M   'P 1'
#
loop_
_entity.id
_entity.type
_entity.pdbx_description
1 polymer ?
#
loop_
_entity_poly.entity_id
_entity_poly.type
_entity_poly.pdbx_seq_one_letter_code
_entity_poly.pdbx_strand_id
1 'polypeptide(L)'
;MAKMQEILSQLTDEQMSRYESFRRSGFQKANMKKLLASIIGTPKISVPMTIVVSGIAKMFVGELVETGKMVMTERGETGPIRPCHIREAHRRLKLEGKIPKKSVPRLFR
;
A
#
# COMPACT_ATOMS: atom_id res chain seq x y z
N MET A 1 -4.69 18.28 -17.64
CA MET A 1 -3.27 17.97 -17.93
C MET A 1 -2.33 19.06 -17.48
N ALA A 2 -2.60 20.35 -17.78
CA ALA A 2 -1.75 21.50 -17.39
C ALA A 2 -1.37 21.51 -15.90
N LYS A 3 -2.34 21.34 -14.99
CA LYS A 3 -2.10 21.37 -13.53
C LYS A 3 -1.18 20.25 -13.01
N MET A 4 -1.21 19.07 -13.62
CA MET A 4 -0.30 17.97 -13.24
C MET A 4 1.12 18.26 -13.73
N GLN A 5 1.27 18.74 -14.96
CA GLN A 5 2.59 19.11 -15.50
C GLN A 5 3.24 20.23 -14.70
N GLU A 6 2.44 21.21 -14.26
CA GLU A 6 2.89 22.30 -13.40
C GLU A 6 3.43 21.79 -12.05
N ILE A 7 2.70 20.90 -11.37
CA ILE A 7 3.16 20.29 -10.11
C ILE A 7 4.45 19.47 -10.33
N LEU A 8 4.50 18.68 -11.42
CA LEU A 8 5.67 17.86 -11.71
C LEU A 8 6.91 18.69 -12.06
N SER A 9 6.75 19.85 -12.69
CA SER A 9 7.86 20.76 -13.00
C SER A 9 8.51 21.40 -11.77
N GLN A 10 7.84 21.39 -10.62
CA GLN A 10 8.36 21.92 -9.36
C GLN A 10 9.12 20.87 -8.54
N LEU A 11 9.10 19.60 -8.95
CA LEU A 11 9.81 18.53 -8.24
C LEU A 11 11.32 18.61 -8.50
N THR A 12 12.10 18.34 -7.47
CA THR A 12 13.53 18.06 -7.66
C THR A 12 13.71 16.73 -8.40
N ASP A 13 14.89 16.52 -9.00
CA ASP A 13 15.20 15.27 -9.73
C ASP A 13 14.97 14.02 -8.86
N GLU A 14 15.34 14.11 -7.58
CA GLU A 14 15.14 13.02 -6.62
C GLU A 14 13.65 12.78 -6.31
N GLN A 15 12.86 13.85 -6.18
CA GLN A 15 11.42 13.76 -5.99
C GLN A 15 10.72 13.18 -7.23
N MET A 16 11.14 13.59 -8.42
CA MET A 16 10.62 13.08 -9.68
C MET A 16 10.92 11.58 -9.84
N SER A 17 12.15 11.16 -9.54
CA SER A 17 12.55 9.74 -9.53
C SER A 17 11.69 8.88 -8.59
N ARG A 18 11.40 9.38 -7.38
CA ARG A 18 10.48 8.71 -6.44
C ARG A 18 9.05 8.67 -6.96
N TYR A 19 8.56 9.76 -7.52
CA TYR A 19 7.21 9.83 -8.10
C TYR A 19 7.04 8.86 -9.27
N GLU A 20 8.02 8.78 -10.16
CA GLU A 20 8.02 7.83 -11.27
C GLU A 20 7.99 6.37 -10.79
N SER A 21 8.79 6.06 -9.77
CA SER A 21 8.81 4.75 -9.13
C SER A 21 7.43 4.41 -8.53
N PHE A 22 6.81 5.35 -7.81
CA PHE A 22 5.45 5.21 -7.30
C PHE A 22 4.43 4.99 -8.42
N ARG A 23 4.49 5.79 -9.49
CA ARG A 23 3.54 5.73 -10.62
C ARG A 23 3.61 4.39 -11.34
N ARG A 24 4.82 3.86 -11.57
CA ARG A 24 5.05 2.58 -12.26
C ARG A 24 4.89 1.35 -11.35
N SER A 25 4.92 1.52 -10.03
CA SER A 25 4.74 0.40 -9.10
C SER A 25 3.35 -0.23 -9.23
N GLY A 26 3.28 -1.55 -9.08
CA GLY A 26 2.04 -2.30 -9.11
C GLY A 26 2.27 -3.78 -8.80
N PHE A 27 1.20 -4.46 -8.40
CA PHE A 27 1.25 -5.90 -8.17
C PHE A 27 1.21 -6.68 -9.49
N GLN A 28 2.07 -7.68 -9.61
CA GLN A 28 2.07 -8.55 -10.79
C GLN A 28 0.74 -9.33 -10.85
N LYS A 29 0.03 -9.20 -11.97
CA LYS A 29 -1.30 -9.82 -12.16
C LYS A 29 -1.29 -11.33 -11.92
N ALA A 30 -0.23 -12.02 -12.36
CA ALA A 30 -0.09 -13.47 -12.18
C ALA A 30 0.00 -13.87 -10.70
N ASN A 31 0.77 -13.13 -9.89
CA ASN A 31 0.93 -13.41 -8.47
C ASN A 31 -0.35 -13.07 -7.69
N MET A 32 -1.00 -11.96 -8.03
CA MET A 32 -2.29 -11.60 -7.43
C MET A 32 -3.37 -12.63 -7.76
N LYS A 33 -3.42 -13.12 -9.00
CA LYS A 33 -4.34 -14.19 -9.41
C LYS A 33 -4.11 -15.48 -8.63
N LYS A 34 -2.85 -15.90 -8.45
CA LYS A 34 -2.48 -17.08 -7.65
C LYS A 34 -2.93 -16.93 -6.19
N LEU A 35 -2.68 -15.77 -5.57
CA LEU A 35 -3.10 -15.47 -4.21
C LEU A 35 -4.63 -15.48 -4.04
N LEU A 36 -5.35 -14.86 -4.98
CA LEU A 36 -6.81 -14.84 -4.94
C LEU A 36 -7.40 -16.24 -5.11
N ALA A 37 -6.84 -17.05 -6.00
CA ALA A 37 -7.26 -18.43 -6.19
C ALA A 37 -7.06 -19.27 -4.91
N SER A 38 -5.94 -19.09 -4.20
CA SER A 38 -5.68 -19.81 -2.94
C SER A 38 -6.60 -19.40 -1.79
N ILE A 39 -7.08 -18.15 -1.78
CA ILE A 39 -7.99 -17.64 -0.73
C ILE A 39 -9.45 -18.05 -1.01
N ILE A 40 -9.89 -17.93 -2.26
CA ILE A 40 -11.29 -18.16 -2.65
C ILE A 40 -11.55 -19.67 -2.88
N GLY A 41 -10.50 -20.45 -3.16
CA GLY A 41 -10.61 -21.90 -3.42
C GLY A 41 -11.05 -22.23 -4.85
N THR A 42 -11.02 -21.25 -5.77
CA THR A 42 -11.36 -21.44 -7.18
C THR A 42 -10.29 -20.85 -8.10
N PRO A 43 -9.88 -21.57 -9.16
CA PRO A 43 -8.93 -21.02 -10.14
C PRO A 43 -9.56 -19.97 -11.07
N LYS A 44 -10.89 -19.86 -11.09
CA LYS A 44 -11.65 -18.95 -11.96
C LYS A 44 -11.69 -17.52 -11.39
N ILE A 45 -10.55 -16.84 -11.41
CA ILE A 45 -10.43 -15.43 -11.01
C ILE A 45 -10.46 -14.53 -12.25
N SER A 46 -11.35 -13.53 -12.26
CA SER A 46 -11.51 -12.59 -13.37
C SER A 46 -10.39 -11.53 -13.38
N VAL A 47 -10.07 -11.03 -14.58
CA VAL A 47 -9.08 -9.95 -14.75
C VAL A 47 -9.52 -8.66 -14.04
N PRO A 48 -10.78 -8.19 -14.15
CA PRO A 48 -11.24 -7.01 -13.42
C PRO A 48 -11.09 -7.14 -11.90
N MET A 49 -11.40 -8.32 -11.34
CA MET A 49 -11.21 -8.57 -9.90
C MET A 49 -9.74 -8.43 -9.50
N THR A 50 -8.84 -8.97 -10.30
CA THR A 50 -7.39 -8.86 -10.06
C THR A 50 -6.92 -7.39 -10.07
N ILE A 51 -7.46 -6.57 -10.98
CA ILE A 51 -7.14 -5.13 -11.07
C ILE A 51 -7.63 -4.41 -9.81
N VAL A 52 -8.89 -4.63 -9.41
CA VAL A 52 -9.50 -3.98 -8.24
C VAL A 52 -8.73 -4.32 -6.97
N VAL A 53 -8.45 -5.61 -6.72
CA VAL A 53 -7.72 -6.03 -5.52
C VAL A 53 -6.29 -5.48 -5.52
N SER A 54 -5.62 -5.45 -6.68
CA SER A 54 -4.29 -4.83 -6.79
C SER A 54 -4.32 -3.33 -6.47
N GLY A 55 -5.37 -2.63 -6.90
CA GLY A 55 -5.57 -1.22 -6.58
C GLY A 55 -5.78 -0.99 -5.08
N ILE A 56 -6.67 -1.75 -4.45
CA ILE A 56 -6.93 -1.69 -2.99
C ILE A 56 -5.65 -2.00 -2.21
N ALA A 57 -4.93 -3.05 -2.58
CA ALA A 57 -3.67 -3.40 -1.94
C ALA A 57 -2.61 -2.30 -2.10
N LYS A 58 -2.56 -1.62 -3.26
CA LYS A 58 -1.60 -0.54 -3.50
C LYS A 58 -1.92 0.69 -2.66
N MET A 59 -3.19 1.05 -2.55
CA MET A 59 -3.65 2.13 -1.67
C MET A 59 -3.27 1.84 -0.21
N PHE A 60 -3.53 0.62 0.26
CA PHE A 60 -3.17 0.19 1.61
C PHE A 60 -1.65 0.29 1.89
N VAL A 61 -0.81 -0.19 0.96
CA VAL A 61 0.65 -0.09 1.09
C VAL A 61 1.09 1.38 1.09
N GLY A 62 0.47 2.24 0.28
CA GLY A 62 0.73 3.69 0.26
C GLY A 62 0.50 4.33 1.63
N GLU A 63 -0.71 4.17 2.18
CA GLU A 63 -1.07 4.71 3.50
C GLU A 63 -0.14 4.18 4.61
N LEU A 64 0.23 2.90 4.54
CA LEU A 64 1.12 2.27 5.52
C LEU A 64 2.54 2.87 5.47
N VAL A 65 3.08 3.08 4.27
CA VAL A 65 4.42 3.66 4.07
C VAL A 65 4.44 5.14 4.43
N GLU A 66 3.41 5.91 4.04
CA GLU A 66 3.26 7.33 4.41
C GLU A 66 3.20 7.50 5.93
N THR A 67 2.35 6.70 6.59
CA THR A 67 2.25 6.71 8.06
C THR A 67 3.56 6.24 8.71
N GLY A 68 4.23 5.25 8.13
CA GLY A 68 5.56 4.82 8.59
C GLY A 68 6.60 5.94 8.51
N LYS A 69 6.55 6.76 7.46
CA LYS A 69 7.43 7.93 7.32
C LYS A 69 7.08 9.02 8.33
N MET A 70 5.80 9.27 8.61
CA MET A 70 5.36 10.19 9.66
C MET A 70 5.89 9.77 11.04
N VAL A 71 5.72 8.49 11.41
CA VAL A 71 6.25 7.93 12.67
C VAL A 71 7.75 8.15 12.81
N MET A 72 8.50 7.97 11.71
CA MET A 72 9.95 8.14 11.71
C MET A 72 10.33 9.62 11.93
N THR A 73 9.64 10.54 11.26
CA THR A 73 9.83 11.99 11.44
C THR A 73 9.52 12.44 12.86
N GLU A 74 8.41 11.99 13.44
CA GLU A 74 8.02 12.30 14.83
C GLU A 74 9.04 11.84 15.86
N ARG A 75 9.77 10.76 15.56
CA ARG A 75 10.84 10.22 16.42
C ARG A 75 12.20 10.87 16.18
N GLY A 76 12.31 11.80 15.24
CA GLY A 76 13.58 12.42 14.85
C GLY A 76 14.54 11.44 14.17
N GLU A 77 14.03 10.36 13.57
CA GLU A 77 14.84 9.31 12.96
C GLU A 77 15.04 9.58 11.47
N THR A 78 16.21 9.23 10.95
CA THR A 78 16.58 9.42 9.53
C THR A 78 16.97 8.09 8.90
N GLY A 79 17.07 8.07 7.56
CA GLY A 79 17.39 6.87 6.79
C GLY A 79 16.18 6.03 6.35
N PRO A 80 16.38 4.73 6.05
CA PRO A 80 15.33 3.84 5.57
C PRO A 80 14.24 3.57 6.62
N ILE A 81 13.00 3.35 6.17
CA ILE A 81 11.92 2.94 7.05
C ILE A 81 12.24 1.57 7.65
N ARG A 82 12.19 1.47 8.98
CA ARG A 82 12.47 0.24 9.73
C ARG A 82 11.19 -0.52 10.10
N PRO A 83 11.28 -1.81 10.43
CA PRO A 83 10.12 -2.60 10.84
C PRO A 83 9.33 -2.01 12.02
N CYS A 84 9.99 -1.31 12.95
CA CYS A 84 9.31 -0.65 14.06
C CYS A 84 8.39 0.50 13.62
N HIS A 85 8.76 1.25 12.56
CA HIS A 85 7.92 2.33 12.04
C HIS A 85 6.68 1.76 11.34
N ILE A 86 6.84 0.69 10.57
CA ILE A 86 5.72 0.01 9.89
C ILE A 86 4.73 -0.61 10.91
N ARG A 87 5.25 -1.24 11.97
CA ARG A 87 4.39 -1.79 13.04
C ARG A 87 3.57 -0.71 13.75
N GLU A 88 4.21 0.42 14.04
CA GLU A 88 3.51 1.56 14.66
C GLU A 88 2.51 2.20 13.70
N ALA A 89 2.87 2.37 12.42
CA ALA A 89 1.96 2.84 11.38
C ALA A 89 0.71 1.95 11.27
N HIS A 90 0.90 0.63 11.22
CA HIS A 90 -0.21 -0.32 11.20
C HIS A 90 -1.07 -0.22 12.47
N ARG A 91 -0.47 -0.02 13.65
CA ARG A 91 -1.20 0.19 14.91
C ARG A 91 -2.08 1.43 14.83
N ARG A 92 -1.57 2.57 14.33
CA ARG A 92 -2.32 3.81 14.16
C ARG A 92 -3.47 3.67 13.18
N LEU A 93 -3.21 3.14 11.99
CA LEU A 93 -4.24 2.87 10.98
C LEU A 93 -5.36 1.96 11.51
N LYS A 94 -5.01 0.99 12.37
CA LYS A 94 -6.00 0.11 13.01
C LYS A 94 -6.89 0.87 14.01
N LEU A 95 -6.32 1.81 14.76
CA LEU A 95 -7.07 2.66 15.70
C LEU A 95 -7.96 3.66 14.97
N GLU A 96 -7.50 4.19 13.83
CA GLU A 96 -8.28 5.05 12.93
C GLU A 96 -9.40 4.30 12.19
N GLY A 97 -9.46 2.97 12.28
CA GLY A 97 -10.47 2.15 11.61
C GLY A 97 -10.22 1.95 10.11
N LYS A 98 -9.04 2.32 9.59
CA LYS A 98 -8.64 2.14 8.19
C LYS A 98 -8.23 0.70 7.86
N ILE A 99 -7.91 -0.10 8.88
CA ILE A 99 -7.61 -1.53 8.71
C ILE A 99 -8.90 -2.35 8.88
N PRO A 100 -9.27 -3.20 7.90
CA PRO A 100 -10.39 -4.13 8.04
C PRO A 100 -10.24 -4.99 9.30
N LYS A 101 -11.24 -4.91 10.19
CA LYS A 101 -11.31 -5.77 11.38
C LYS A 101 -11.94 -7.10 10.97
N LYS A 102 -11.43 -8.21 11.53
CA LYS A 102 -12.09 -9.50 11.39
C LYS A 102 -13.47 -9.40 12.04
N SER A 103 -14.52 -9.58 11.26
CA SER A 103 -15.91 -9.56 11.74
C SER A 103 -16.29 -10.86 12.46
N VAL A 104 -15.62 -11.97 12.15
CA VAL A 104 -15.92 -13.29 12.71
C VAL A 104 -14.78 -13.81 13.60
N PRO A 105 -15.08 -14.34 14.80
CA PRO A 105 -14.13 -15.11 15.59
C PRO A 105 -13.64 -16.33 14.78
N ARG A 106 -12.40 -16.78 15.01
CA ARG A 106 -11.98 -18.07 14.46
C ARG A 106 -12.83 -19.14 15.12
N LEU A 107 -13.62 -19.86 14.33
CA LEU A 107 -14.43 -20.97 14.83
C LEU A 107 -13.55 -22.10 15.39
N PHE A 108 -12.28 -22.22 14.95
CA PHE A 108 -11.33 -23.22 15.43
C PHE A 108 -9.90 -22.65 15.51
N ARG A 109 -9.12 -23.09 16.52
CA ARG A 109 -7.76 -22.63 16.84
C ARG A 109 -6.70 -23.51 16.19
#